data_AF-A0A3P4AN70-F1
#
_entry.id   AF-A0A3P4AN70-F1
#
_cell.length_a   1.000
_cell.length_b   1.000
_cell.length_c   1.000
_cell.angle_alpha   90.00
_cell.angle_beta   90.00
_cell.angle_gamma   90.00
#
_symmetry.space_group_name_H-M   'P 1'
#
loop_
_entity.id
_entity.type
_entity.pdbx_description
1 polymer ?
#
loop_
_entity_poly.entity_id
_entity_poly.type
_entity_poly.pdbx_seq_one_letter_code
_entity_poly.pdbx_strand_id
1 'polypeptide(L)'
;MALWLVRAGKRGEQEEFALNNRVAVIGWDDLPDLSQVQTREELYNLLEETYPEIQRKALLSWLSQIWPFVREMQQGDLVALPSKRRPVVYFGRVKGPYV
;
A
#
# COMPACT_ATOMS: atom_id res chain seq x y z
N MET A 1 8.18 13.37 -10.00
CA MET A 1 8.15 11.97 -10.44
C MET A 1 9.01 11.15 -9.51
N ALA A 2 8.38 10.31 -8.69
CA ALA A 2 9.02 9.40 -7.76
C ALA A 2 8.98 7.95 -8.27
N LEU A 3 9.84 7.09 -7.71
CA LEU A 3 9.79 5.64 -7.88
C LEU A 3 9.44 4.99 -6.55
N TRP A 4 8.29 4.32 -6.51
CA TRP A 4 7.77 3.65 -5.32
C TRP A 4 8.06 2.15 -5.37
N LEU A 5 8.68 1.63 -4.32
CA LEU A 5 8.87 0.19 -4.18
C LEU A 5 7.68 -0.42 -3.45
N VAL A 6 6.91 -1.25 -4.15
CA VAL A 6 5.75 -1.95 -3.60
C VAL A 6 6.05 -3.43 -3.49
N ARG A 7 5.66 -4.05 -2.38
CA ARG A 7 5.87 -5.48 -2.13
C ARG A 7 4.52 -6.14 -1.88
N ALA A 8 4.23 -7.18 -2.66
CA ALA A 8 2.99 -7.93 -2.59
C ALA A 8 2.96 -8.97 -1.43
N GLY A 9 3.36 -8.54 -0.23
CA GLY A 9 3.48 -9.40 0.94
C GLY A 9 4.80 -10.18 1.03
N LYS A 10 5.03 -10.82 2.18
CA LYS A 10 6.29 -11.52 2.50
C LYS A 10 6.59 -12.65 1.51
N ARG A 11 5.55 -13.35 1.05
CA ARG A 11 5.61 -14.49 0.13
C ARG A 11 5.15 -14.18 -1.30
N GLY A 12 4.81 -12.92 -1.61
CA GLY A 12 4.24 -12.56 -2.91
C GLY A 12 2.78 -13.01 -3.07
N GLU A 13 2.03 -13.08 -1.97
CA GLU A 13 0.63 -13.53 -1.93
C GLU A 13 -0.28 -12.67 -2.81
N GLN A 14 -0.02 -11.36 -2.85
CA GLN A 14 -0.80 -10.42 -3.66
C GLN A 14 -0.22 -10.18 -5.07
N GLU A 15 0.87 -10.86 -5.45
CA GLU A 15 1.61 -10.55 -6.69
C GLU A 15 0.75 -10.84 -7.91
N GLU A 16 0.11 -12.01 -7.93
CA GLU A 16 -0.76 -12.44 -9.02
C GLU A 16 -2.00 -11.54 -9.16
N PHE A 17 -2.60 -11.15 -8.03
CA PHE A 17 -3.73 -10.22 -8.01
C PHE A 17 -3.33 -8.85 -8.58
N ALA A 18 -2.19 -8.30 -8.12
CA ALA A 18 -1.67 -7.01 -8.57
C ALA A 18 -1.42 -6.98 -10.08
N LEU A 19 -0.82 -8.05 -10.61
CA LEU A 19 -0.51 -8.16 -12.04
C LEU A 19 -1.76 -8.37 -12.90
N ASN A 20 -2.68 -9.24 -12.48
CA ASN A 20 -3.90 -9.54 -13.24
C ASN A 20 -4.85 -8.32 -13.29
N ASN A 21 -4.97 -7.59 -12.18
CA ASN A 21 -5.85 -6.42 -12.09
C ASN A 21 -5.14 -5.09 -12.44
N ARG A 22 -3.82 -5.12 -12.68
CA ARG A 22 -2.99 -3.94 -12.99
C ARG A 22 -3.07 -2.86 -11.91
N VAL A 23 -3.06 -3.28 -10.66
CA VAL A 23 -3.15 -2.41 -9.48
C VAL A 23 -1.93 -2.58 -8.58
N ALA A 24 -1.53 -1.51 -7.90
CA ALA A 24 -0.62 -1.59 -6.77
C ALA A 24 -1.46 -1.76 -5.51
N VAL A 25 -1.21 -2.83 -4.75
CA VAL A 25 -1.95 -3.15 -3.53
C VAL A 25 -1.04 -3.14 -2.33
N ILE A 26 -1.65 -2.79 -1.22
CA ILE A 26 -1.13 -2.95 0.14
C ILE A 26 -2.01 -3.98 0.84
N GLY A 27 -1.50 -4.60 1.91
CA GLY A 27 -2.29 -5.51 2.74
C GLY A 27 -3.39 -4.78 3.51
N TRP A 28 -3.80 -5.39 4.63
CA TRP A 28 -4.78 -4.85 5.58
C TRP A 28 -6.22 -4.89 5.09
N ASP A 29 -6.70 -6.10 4.79
CA ASP A 29 -8.04 -6.38 4.26
C ASP A 29 -9.18 -5.98 5.22
N ASP A 30 -8.90 -5.80 6.53
CA ASP A 30 -9.90 -5.37 7.52
C ASP A 30 -10.07 -3.84 7.56
N LEU A 31 -9.17 -3.07 6.92
CA LEU A 31 -9.33 -1.62 6.85
C LEU A 31 -10.46 -1.25 5.89
N PRO A 32 -11.31 -0.27 6.25
CA PRO A 32 -12.28 0.28 5.33
C PRO A 32 -11.59 1.10 4.23
N ASP A 33 -12.38 1.60 3.28
CA ASP A 33 -11.91 2.53 2.26
C ASP A 33 -11.20 3.75 2.89
N LEU A 34 -9.93 3.93 2.52
CA LEU A 34 -9.08 5.01 3.01
C LEU A 34 -9.15 6.27 2.16
N SER A 35 -9.96 6.31 1.10
CA SER A 35 -10.12 7.46 0.19
C SER A 35 -10.51 8.75 0.91
N GLN A 36 -11.22 8.62 2.03
CA GLN A 36 -11.69 9.74 2.86
C GLN A 36 -10.67 10.20 3.92
N VAL A 37 -9.60 9.44 4.14
CA VAL A 37 -8.60 9.75 5.16
C VAL A 37 -7.75 10.94 4.72
N GLN A 38 -7.74 11.99 5.54
CA GLN A 38 -7.11 13.27 5.23
C GLN A 38 -5.80 13.51 5.95
N THR A 39 -5.64 12.91 7.13
CA THR A 39 -4.48 13.13 7.99
C THR A 39 -3.84 11.81 8.42
N ARG A 40 -2.55 11.87 8.76
CA ARG A 40 -1.84 10.72 9.34
C ARG A 40 -2.46 10.32 10.69
N GLU A 41 -2.99 11.28 11.43
CA GLU A 41 -3.67 11.06 12.71
C GLU A 41 -4.98 10.29 12.52
N GLU A 42 -5.79 10.64 11.53
CA GLU A 42 -6.99 9.87 11.17
C GLU A 42 -6.64 8.43 10.77
N LEU A 43 -5.59 8.24 9.95
CA LEU A 43 -5.13 6.90 9.59
C LEU A 43 -4.66 6.11 10.82
N TYR A 44 -3.95 6.76 11.75
CA TYR A 44 -3.47 6.13 12.98
C TYR A 44 -4.64 5.68 13.86
N ASN A 45 -5.62 6.55 14.07
CA ASN A 45 -6.79 6.24 14.88
C ASN A 45 -7.57 5.08 14.28
N LEU A 46 -7.77 5.08 12.96
CA LEU A 46 -8.43 3.98 12.26
C LEU A 46 -7.66 2.65 12.41
N LEU A 47 -6.33 2.69 12.31
CA LEU A 47 -5.47 1.53 12.54
C LEU A 47 -5.58 1.00 13.98
N GLU A 48 -5.63 1.90 14.97
CA GLU A 48 -5.76 1.56 16.39
C GLU A 48 -7.15 0.99 16.72
N GLU A 49 -8.21 1.51 16.10
CA GLU A 49 -9.58 1.00 16.22
C GLU A 49 -9.77 -0.36 15.54
N THR A 50 -9.18 -0.55 14.36
CA THR A 50 -9.28 -1.80 13.59
C THR A 50 -8.44 -2.92 14.20
N TYR A 51 -7.28 -2.58 14.77
CA TYR A 51 -6.30 -3.52 15.30
C TYR A 51 -5.88 -3.20 16.74
N PRO A 52 -6.81 -3.26 17.72
CA PRO A 52 -6.56 -2.83 19.10
C PRO A 52 -5.52 -3.68 19.85
N GLU A 53 -5.28 -4.92 19.40
CA GLU A 53 -4.28 -5.83 19.97
C GLU A 53 -2.85 -5.57 19.47
N ILE A 54 -2.70 -4.76 18.41
CA ILE A 54 -1.40 -4.51 17.78
C ILE A 54 -0.67 -3.38 18.52
N GLN A 55 0.60 -3.61 18.82
CA GLN A 55 1.41 -2.62 19.52
C GLN A 55 1.57 -1.35 18.69
N ARG A 56 1.49 -0.18 19.36
CA ARG A 56 1.68 1.16 18.77
C ARG A 56 2.86 1.26 17.79
N LYS A 57 4.00 0.65 18.11
CA LYS A 57 5.18 0.67 17.23
C LYS A 57 4.92 0.00 15.88
N ALA A 58 4.18 -1.10 15.86
CA ALA A 58 3.79 -1.78 14.64
C ALA A 58 2.76 -0.95 13.86
N LEU A 59 1.77 -0.35 14.53
CA LEU A 59 0.80 0.55 13.90
C LEU A 59 1.48 1.74 13.20
N LEU A 60 2.46 2.39 13.84
CA LEU A 60 3.24 3.47 13.23
C LEU A 60 4.03 3.01 12.01
N SER A 61 4.52 1.76 12.02
CA SER A 61 5.20 1.17 10.86
C SER A 61 4.24 0.81 9.73
N TRP A 62 2.99 0.49 10.04
CA TRP A 62 1.95 0.22 9.03
C TRP A 62 1.46 1.52 8.42
N LEU A 63 1.20 2.52 9.26
CA LEU A 63 0.86 3.88 8.85
C LEU A 63 1.85 4.43 7.83
N SER A 64 3.16 4.29 8.07
CA SER A 64 4.18 4.80 7.13
C SER A 64 4.22 4.05 5.79
N GLN A 65 3.73 2.82 5.74
CA GLN A 65 3.61 2.03 4.50
C GLN A 65 2.31 2.34 3.75
N ILE A 66 1.21 2.52 4.48
CA ILE A 66 -0.12 2.77 3.92
C ILE A 66 -0.23 4.22 3.42
N TRP A 67 0.26 5.18 4.19
CA TRP A 67 0.08 6.61 3.92
C TRP A 67 0.52 7.05 2.51
N PRO A 68 1.67 6.58 1.97
CA PRO A 68 2.05 6.94 0.61
C PRO A 68 1.01 6.56 -0.44
N PHE A 69 0.37 5.39 -0.32
CA PHE A 69 -0.67 4.96 -1.27
C PHE A 69 -1.90 5.85 -1.24
N VAL A 70 -2.28 6.30 -0.04
CA VAL A 70 -3.49 7.10 0.15
C VAL A 70 -3.26 8.56 -0.28
N ARG A 71 -2.08 9.13 0.00
CA ARG A 71 -1.88 10.60 -0.08
C ARG A 71 -0.61 11.10 -0.76
N GLU A 72 0.45 10.30 -0.90
CA GLU A 72 1.74 10.80 -1.43
C GLU A 72 2.00 10.37 -2.88
N MET A 73 1.53 9.18 -3.29
CA MET A 73 1.65 8.70 -4.66
C MET A 73 0.80 9.57 -5.59
N GLN A 74 1.43 10.06 -6.67
CA GLN A 74 0.77 10.95 -7.62
C GLN A 74 0.68 10.32 -9.00
N GLN A 75 -0.32 10.75 -9.78
CA GLN A 75 -0.43 10.34 -11.18
C GLN A 75 0.87 10.62 -11.93
N GLY A 76 1.37 9.62 -12.64
CA GLY A 76 2.64 9.69 -13.36
C GLY A 76 3.85 9.13 -12.62
N ASP A 77 3.75 8.89 -11.30
CA ASP A 77 4.80 8.19 -10.56
C ASP A 77 4.97 6.74 -11.01
N LEU A 78 6.19 6.22 -10.86
CA LEU A 78 6.50 4.83 -11.17
C LEU A 78 6.33 3.94 -9.95
N VAL A 79 5.83 2.74 -10.17
CA VAL A 79 5.71 1.68 -9.16
C VAL A 79 6.56 0.50 -9.59
N ALA A 80 7.47 0.06 -8.73
CA ALA A 80 8.26 -1.16 -8.92
C ALA A 80 7.76 -2.26 -7.99
N LEU A 81 7.46 -3.43 -8.55
CA LEU A 81 7.07 -4.64 -7.84
C LEU A 81 8.10 -5.75 -8.13
N PRO A 82 9.05 -6.00 -7.22
CA PRO A 82 9.96 -7.13 -7.35
C PRO A 82 9.19 -8.43 -7.16
N SER A 83 9.26 -9.32 -8.14
CA SER A 83 8.65 -10.64 -8.06
C SER A 83 9.33 -11.49 -6.99
N LYS A 84 8.54 -12.25 -6.23
CA LYS A 84 9.05 -13.29 -5.33
C LYS A 84 9.15 -14.66 -6.01
N ARG A 85 8.58 -14.79 -7.20
CA ARG A 85 8.52 -16.04 -7.97
C ARG A 85 9.55 -16.12 -9.08
N ARG A 86 9.95 -14.98 -9.65
CA ARG A 86 10.88 -14.88 -10.78
C ARG A 86 11.92 -13.78 -10.53
N PRO A 87 13.12 -13.83 -11.13
CA PRO A 87 14.14 -12.78 -10.98
C PRO A 87 13.81 -11.57 -11.88
N VAL A 88 12.62 -10.98 -11.69
CA VAL A 88 12.12 -9.85 -12.48
C VAL A 88 11.54 -8.77 -11.58
N VAL A 89 11.54 -7.54 -12.07
CA VAL A 89 10.85 -6.41 -11.43
C VAL A 89 9.82 -5.89 -12.42
N TYR A 90 8.56 -5.90 -12.00
CA TYR A 90 7.48 -5.34 -12.77
C TYR A 90 7.41 -3.83 -12.52
N PHE A 91 7.17 -3.06 -13.58
CA PHE A 91 7.00 -1.62 -13.48
C PHE A 91 5.59 -1.22 -13.92
N GLY A 92 4.96 -0.40 -13.11
CA GLY A 92 3.69 0.26 -13.39
C GLY A 92 3.84 1.78 -13.32
N ARG A 93 2.80 2.48 -13.76
CA ARG A 93 2.68 3.93 -13.59
C ARG A 93 1.35 4.22 -12.92
N VAL A 94 1.36 5.07 -11.90
CA VAL A 94 0.14 5.52 -11.22
C VAL A 94 -0.73 6.27 -12.23
N LYS A 95 -1.96 5.79 -12.45
CA LYS A 95 -2.87 6.31 -13.48
C LYS A 95 -3.92 7.27 -12.94
N GLY A 96 -4.15 7.31 -11.63
CA GLY A 96 -5.19 8.12 -11.01
C GLY A 96 -5.02 8.18 -9.48
N PRO A 97 -6.01 8.76 -8.78
CA PRO A 97 -6.03 8.79 -7.33
C PRO A 97 -6.21 7.39 -6.73
N TYR A 98 -6.09 7.29 -5.41
CA TYR A 98 -6.48 6.10 -4.64
C TYR A 98 -7.97 5.77 -4.91
N VAL A 99 -8.27 4.48 -5.03
CA VAL A 99 -9.60 3.92 -5.37
C VAL A 99 -9.89 2.69 -4.54
#